data_AF-A0A2R6JG99-F1
#
_entry.id   AF-A0A2R6JG99-F1
#
_cell.length_a   1.000
_cell.length_b   1.000
_cell.length_c   1.000
_cell.angle_alpha   90.00
_cell.angle_beta   90.00
_cell.angle_gamma   90.00
#
_symmetry.space_group_name_H-M   'P 1'
#
loop_
_entity.id
_entity.type
_entity.pdbx_description
1 polymer ?
#
loop_
_entity_poly.entity_id
_entity_poly.type
_entity_poly.pdbx_seq_one_letter_code
_entity_poly.pdbx_strand_id
1 'polypeptide(L)'
;MSTQPQDAETEQPAEEAEEAEPESEHQQRRMAEKARRAEERARTREKRDRVAEDEETYHLRVFRYDPDVDGKGDPYFDDFHVPYEQGMTVLDALIYARDHYDPSLTFRHSCQQAVCGSDAMFVNGRQTLCCKTQLNELDEPVRIEPLPHQEVVKDLVVDMEHFYDQMEAVEPYFQAIDTPEVEDLEEQRQSRENREKIKMSTRCIWCAACMSSCNIAAGDNQYLGPAAINKAYRFAMDEREEDEVKEHRMNVLADEHGVWRCQTQFSCTEVCPKDIPLTEHIQELKREAVKESLKFW
;
A
#
# COMPACT_ATOMS: atom_id res chain seq x y z
N MET A 1 58.25 72.68 22.78
CA MET A 1 58.25 72.00 24.08
C MET A 1 56.96 71.21 24.18
N SER A 2 57.12 69.90 24.39
CA SER A 2 56.18 68.87 24.88
C SER A 2 54.72 69.26 25.13
N THR A 3 53.76 68.54 24.54
CA THR A 3 52.92 67.54 25.27
C THR A 3 51.94 66.82 24.33
N GLN A 4 51.79 65.52 24.56
CA GLN A 4 50.97 64.55 23.82
C GLN A 4 49.45 64.78 24.00
N PRO A 5 48.61 64.22 23.11
CA PRO A 5 47.29 63.74 23.47
C PRO A 5 47.25 62.20 23.54
N GLN A 6 46.46 61.71 24.50
CA GLN A 6 46.27 60.31 24.87
C GLN A 6 45.40 59.58 23.84
N ASP A 7 45.82 58.35 23.50
CA ASP A 7 45.07 57.42 22.67
C ASP A 7 43.86 56.86 23.44
N ALA A 8 42.70 56.88 22.79
CA ALA A 8 41.49 56.20 23.26
C ALA A 8 41.55 54.73 22.81
N GLU A 9 41.63 53.81 23.77
CA GLU A 9 41.52 52.38 23.53
C GLU A 9 40.13 52.05 22.96
N THR A 10 40.11 51.45 21.78
CA THR A 10 38.92 50.82 21.20
C THR A 10 39.14 49.31 21.33
N GLU A 11 38.43 48.66 22.24
CA GLU A 11 38.40 47.19 22.33
C GLU A 11 37.73 46.63 21.06
N GLN A 12 38.47 45.81 20.31
CA GLN A 12 37.92 44.90 19.32
C GLN A 12 37.77 43.52 19.97
N PRO A 13 36.66 42.79 19.74
CA PRO A 13 36.57 41.41 20.18
C PRO A 13 37.49 40.55 19.31
N ALA A 14 38.32 39.73 19.95
CA ALA A 14 39.14 38.74 19.27
C ALA A 14 38.23 37.66 18.67
N GLU A 15 38.24 37.51 17.35
CA GLU A 15 37.80 36.29 16.68
C GLU A 15 38.82 35.18 17.01
N GLU A 16 38.47 34.31 17.96
CA GLU A 16 39.13 33.01 18.09
C GLU A 16 38.71 32.16 16.88
N ALA A 17 39.66 31.93 15.98
CA ALA A 17 39.53 30.89 14.97
C ALA A 17 39.57 29.53 15.69
N GLU A 18 38.42 28.85 15.80
CA GLU A 18 38.37 27.43 16.13
C GLU A 18 39.11 26.65 15.05
N GLU A 19 40.36 26.24 15.35
CA GLU A 19 41.06 25.23 14.57
C GLU A 19 40.31 23.90 14.73
N ALA A 20 39.65 23.45 13.66
CA ALA A 20 38.98 22.16 13.62
C ALA A 20 39.96 21.04 14.00
N GLU A 21 39.60 20.24 15.03
CA GLU A 21 40.39 19.10 15.45
C GLU A 21 40.63 18.13 14.27
N PRO A 22 41.84 17.55 14.13
CA PRO A 22 42.14 16.65 13.03
C PRO A 22 41.23 15.41 13.12
N GLU A 23 40.45 15.17 12.07
CA GLU A 23 39.54 14.02 11.98
C GLU A 23 40.27 12.72 12.33
N SER A 24 39.67 11.89 13.19
CA SER A 24 40.29 10.63 13.60
C SER A 24 40.52 9.71 12.38
N GLU A 25 41.57 8.89 12.42
CA GLU A 25 41.93 7.97 11.33
C GLU A 25 40.74 7.07 10.91
N HIS A 26 39.87 6.72 11.86
CA HIS A 26 38.64 5.98 11.61
C HIS A 26 37.60 6.79 10.80
N GLN A 27 37.46 8.08 11.11
CA GLN A 27 36.54 8.99 10.43
C GLN A 27 37.00 9.25 8.99
N GLN A 28 38.31 9.44 8.79
CA GLN A 28 38.92 9.57 7.46
C GLN A 28 38.71 8.31 6.61
N ARG A 29 38.91 7.11 7.19
CA ARG A 29 38.64 5.83 6.51
C ARG A 29 37.17 5.68 6.11
N ARG A 30 36.23 6.06 7.00
CA ARG A 30 34.79 6.03 6.72
C ARG A 30 34.40 6.98 5.59
N MET A 31 34.98 8.19 5.58
CA MET A 31 34.73 9.18 4.54
C MET A 31 35.32 8.77 3.19
N ALA A 32 36.52 8.19 3.18
CA ALA A 32 37.13 7.62 1.98
C ALA A 32 36.32 6.45 1.40
N GLU A 33 35.77 5.57 2.25
CA GLU A 33 34.90 4.48 1.80
C GLU A 33 33.57 5.02 1.23
N LYS A 34 32.99 6.04 1.86
CA LYS A 34 31.79 6.73 1.35
C LYS A 34 32.04 7.39 -0.01
N ALA A 35 33.19 8.06 -0.18
CA ALA A 35 33.59 8.66 -1.45
C ALA A 35 33.80 7.61 -2.54
N ARG A 36 34.47 6.49 -2.22
CA ARG A 36 34.67 5.39 -3.17
C ARG A 36 33.36 4.77 -3.63
N ARG A 37 32.40 4.56 -2.71
CA ARG A 37 31.05 4.09 -3.03
C ARG A 37 30.28 5.09 -3.89
N ALA A 38 30.46 6.39 -3.66
CA ALA A 38 29.83 7.44 -4.47
C ALA A 38 30.41 7.47 -5.90
N GLU A 39 31.72 7.33 -6.06
CA GLU A 39 32.38 7.24 -7.37
C GLU A 39 32.00 5.98 -8.14
N GLU A 40 31.87 4.85 -7.45
CA GLU A 40 31.44 3.58 -8.05
C GLU A 40 29.98 3.68 -8.54
N ARG A 41 29.10 4.32 -7.75
CA ARG A 41 27.72 4.65 -8.16
C ARG A 41 27.69 5.61 -9.34
N ALA A 42 28.54 6.64 -9.35
CA ALA A 42 28.63 7.59 -10.45
C ALA A 42 29.09 6.93 -11.77
N ARG A 43 30.11 6.06 -11.72
CA ARG A 43 30.55 5.29 -12.90
C ARG A 43 29.51 4.29 -13.38
N THR A 44 28.78 3.68 -12.47
CA THR A 44 27.67 2.76 -12.81
C THR A 44 26.54 3.51 -13.49
N ARG A 45 26.22 4.72 -12.98
CA ARG A 45 25.27 5.64 -13.59
C ARG A 45 25.70 6.05 -15.00
N GLU A 46 26.92 6.54 -15.19
CA GLU A 46 27.43 6.93 -16.53
C GLU A 46 27.45 5.77 -17.52
N LYS A 47 27.82 4.56 -17.07
CA LYS A 47 27.88 3.38 -17.94
C LYS A 47 26.48 2.91 -18.35
N ARG A 48 25.48 3.08 -17.47
CA ARG A 48 24.09 2.76 -17.75
C ARG A 48 23.42 3.81 -18.62
N ASP A 49 23.67 5.09 -18.37
CA ASP A 49 23.13 6.19 -19.18
C ASP A 49 23.57 6.04 -20.66
N ARG A 50 24.75 5.45 -20.92
CA ARG A 50 25.21 5.04 -22.27
C ARG A 50 24.51 3.81 -22.86
N VAL A 51 23.99 2.88 -22.05
CA VAL A 51 23.25 1.70 -22.53
C VAL A 51 21.81 2.08 -22.85
N ALA A 52 21.23 2.98 -22.05
CA ALA A 52 19.89 3.54 -22.27
C ALA A 52 19.76 4.36 -23.57
N GLU A 53 20.86 4.82 -24.18
CA GLU A 53 20.84 5.53 -25.47
C GLU A 53 20.50 4.62 -26.68
N ASP A 54 20.70 3.30 -26.57
CA ASP A 54 20.50 2.32 -27.66
C ASP A 54 19.31 1.35 -27.43
N GLU A 55 18.65 1.39 -26.27
CA GLU A 55 17.53 0.50 -25.90
C GLU A 55 16.20 1.26 -25.80
N GLU A 56 15.09 0.62 -26.16
CA GLU A 56 13.75 1.17 -25.89
C GLU A 56 13.58 1.29 -24.37
N THR A 57 13.24 2.48 -23.89
CA THR A 57 13.06 2.74 -22.45
C THR A 57 11.64 3.21 -22.18
N TYR A 58 11.13 2.89 -20.98
CA TYR A 58 9.89 3.46 -20.46
C TYR A 58 10.18 4.53 -19.43
N HIS A 59 9.49 5.66 -19.54
CA HIS A 59 9.56 6.73 -18.56
C HIS A 59 8.61 6.46 -17.39
N LEU A 60 9.17 6.13 -16.23
CA LEU A 60 8.47 6.04 -14.96
C LEU A 60 8.54 7.38 -14.21
N ARG A 61 7.40 7.82 -13.69
CA ARG A 61 7.31 8.95 -12.76
C ARG A 61 6.81 8.46 -11.41
N VAL A 62 7.70 8.31 -10.45
CA VAL A 62 7.45 7.58 -9.20
C VAL A 62 7.35 8.53 -8.03
N PHE A 63 6.27 8.42 -7.27
CA PHE A 63 6.07 9.16 -6.03
C PHE A 63 7.14 8.79 -4.99
N ARG A 64 7.69 9.81 -4.33
CA ARG A 64 8.72 9.70 -3.30
C ARG A 64 8.32 10.48 -2.05
N TYR A 65 8.65 9.91 -0.90
CA TYR A 65 8.39 10.50 0.41
C TYR A 65 9.23 9.78 1.46
N ASP A 66 9.99 10.52 2.27
CA ASP A 66 10.80 9.93 3.35
C ASP A 66 10.83 10.87 4.56
N PRO A 67 9.92 10.69 5.55
CA PRO A 67 9.78 11.61 6.67
C PRO A 67 10.98 11.59 7.62
N ASP A 68 11.76 10.51 7.61
CA ASP A 68 12.91 10.33 8.49
C ASP A 68 14.18 11.02 7.96
N VAL A 69 14.13 11.59 6.75
CA VAL A 69 15.26 12.25 6.11
C VAL A 69 14.99 13.75 5.95
N ASP A 70 15.86 14.56 6.56
CA ASP A 70 15.78 16.02 6.47
C ASP A 70 15.71 16.49 5.01
N GLY A 71 14.71 17.33 4.71
CA GLY A 71 14.45 17.84 3.36
C GLY A 71 13.70 16.88 2.42
N LYS A 72 13.31 15.69 2.88
CA LYS A 72 12.48 14.72 2.13
C LYS A 72 11.12 14.44 2.77
N GLY A 73 10.74 15.25 3.76
CA GLY A 73 9.44 15.18 4.43
C GLY A 73 8.26 15.72 3.62
N ASP A 74 8.50 16.36 2.46
CA ASP A 74 7.43 16.75 1.53
C ASP A 74 7.38 15.78 0.35
N PRO A 75 6.19 15.32 -0.10
CA PRO A 75 6.05 14.47 -1.27
C PRO A 75 6.63 15.08 -2.55
N TYR A 76 7.34 14.27 -3.32
CA TYR A 76 7.89 14.65 -4.62
C TYR A 76 7.82 13.49 -5.62
N PHE A 77 8.28 13.72 -6.85
CA PHE A 77 8.38 12.68 -7.87
C PHE A 77 9.80 12.59 -8.39
N ASP A 78 10.29 11.37 -8.55
CA ASP A 78 11.51 11.07 -9.31
C ASP A 78 11.14 10.47 -10.67
N ASP A 79 11.96 10.77 -11.66
CA ASP A 79 11.84 10.25 -13.01
C ASP A 79 12.91 9.18 -13.27
N PHE A 80 12.49 8.00 -13.72
CA PHE A 80 13.36 6.88 -14.10
C PHE A 80 13.09 6.46 -15.54
N HIS A 81 14.13 6.32 -16.35
CA HIS A 81 14.02 5.78 -17.71
C HIS A 81 14.54 4.34 -17.68
N VAL A 82 13.64 3.37 -17.66
CA VAL A 82 13.99 1.96 -17.44
C VAL A 82 14.02 1.22 -18.78
N PRO A 83 15.07 0.43 -19.09
CA PRO A 83 15.09 -0.40 -20.29
C PRO A 83 13.90 -1.36 -20.33
N TYR A 84 13.28 -1.47 -21.49
CA TYR A 84 12.09 -2.28 -21.69
C TYR A 84 12.42 -3.65 -22.29
N GLU A 85 11.81 -4.67 -21.70
CA GLU A 85 11.76 -6.02 -22.25
C GLU A 85 10.30 -6.44 -22.47
N GLN A 86 10.05 -7.24 -23.49
CA GLN A 86 8.69 -7.68 -23.79
C GLN A 86 8.08 -8.46 -22.60
N GLY A 87 6.91 -7.99 -22.15
CA GLY A 87 6.19 -8.59 -21.02
C GLY A 87 6.61 -8.06 -19.65
N MET A 88 7.52 -7.08 -19.60
CA MET A 88 7.93 -6.42 -18.37
C MET A 88 6.75 -5.72 -17.69
N THR A 89 6.61 -5.97 -16.40
CA THR A 89 5.55 -5.41 -15.57
C THR A 89 5.97 -4.12 -14.90
N VAL A 90 5.00 -3.37 -14.35
CA VAL A 90 5.28 -2.20 -13.52
C VAL A 90 6.16 -2.59 -12.32
N LEU A 91 5.97 -3.77 -11.74
CA LEU A 91 6.80 -4.24 -10.63
C LEU A 91 8.25 -4.48 -11.08
N ASP A 92 8.47 -5.12 -12.23
CA ASP A 92 9.82 -5.33 -12.76
C ASP A 92 10.53 -3.99 -12.98
N ALA A 93 9.80 -2.99 -13.49
CA ALA A 93 10.30 -1.65 -13.71
C ALA A 93 10.69 -0.95 -12.40
N LEU A 94 9.88 -1.08 -11.33
CA LEU A 94 10.19 -0.56 -10.00
C LEU A 94 11.39 -1.27 -9.36
N ILE A 95 11.50 -2.59 -9.52
CA ILE A 95 12.65 -3.37 -9.06
C ILE A 95 13.92 -2.90 -9.78
N TYR A 96 13.86 -2.73 -11.10
CA TYR A 96 14.98 -2.20 -11.87
C TYR A 96 15.34 -0.76 -11.44
N ALA A 97 14.34 0.10 -11.25
CA ALA A 97 14.52 1.47 -10.75
C ALA A 97 15.28 1.48 -9.42
N ARG A 98 14.86 0.65 -8.46
CA ARG A 98 15.51 0.51 -7.15
C ARG A 98 16.92 -0.05 -7.26
N ASP A 99 17.10 -1.16 -7.96
CA ASP A 99 18.36 -1.92 -7.95
C ASP A 99 19.46 -1.22 -8.75
N HIS A 100 19.09 -0.46 -9.78
CA HIS A 100 20.05 0.21 -10.66
C HIS A 100 20.13 1.73 -10.44
N TYR A 101 19.02 2.44 -10.17
CA TYR A 101 19.02 3.91 -10.07
C TYR A 101 19.10 4.39 -8.63
N ASP A 102 18.16 3.99 -7.78
CA ASP A 102 18.06 4.47 -6.41
C ASP A 102 17.63 3.38 -5.42
N PRO A 103 18.56 2.80 -4.65
CA PRO A 103 18.25 1.75 -3.68
C PRO A 103 17.45 2.24 -2.47
N SER A 104 17.18 3.55 -2.34
CA SER A 104 16.28 4.08 -1.31
C SER A 104 14.79 3.98 -1.69
N LEU A 105 14.48 3.72 -2.96
CA LEU A 105 13.10 3.55 -3.42
C LEU A 105 12.44 2.35 -2.72
N THR A 106 11.37 2.64 -1.98
CA THR A 106 10.72 1.67 -1.10
C THR A 106 9.30 1.35 -1.57
N PHE A 107 9.00 0.05 -1.70
CA PHE A 107 7.68 -0.46 -2.06
C PHE A 107 7.50 -1.90 -1.57
N ARG A 108 6.25 -2.32 -1.38
CA ARG A 108 5.92 -3.70 -0.99
C ARG A 108 5.72 -4.58 -2.23
N HIS A 109 6.31 -5.78 -2.20
CA HIS A 109 6.07 -6.84 -3.17
C HIS A 109 6.51 -8.20 -2.61
N SER A 110 6.04 -9.29 -3.22
CA SER A 110 6.46 -10.64 -2.82
C SER A 110 6.23 -11.69 -3.91
N CYS A 111 4.99 -12.05 -4.22
CA CYS A 111 4.69 -13.27 -4.98
C CYS A 111 4.95 -13.20 -6.50
N GLN A 112 4.95 -12.00 -7.09
CA GLN A 112 5.11 -11.75 -8.53
C GLN A 112 4.11 -12.47 -9.46
N GLN A 113 2.96 -12.91 -8.93
CA GLN A 113 1.97 -13.68 -9.69
C GLN A 113 0.51 -13.33 -9.32
N ALA A 114 0.29 -12.12 -8.80
CA ALA A 114 -1.04 -11.59 -8.47
C ALA A 114 -1.87 -12.43 -7.47
N VAL A 115 -1.21 -12.96 -6.43
CA VAL A 115 -1.86 -13.76 -5.37
C VAL A 115 -1.69 -13.22 -3.95
N CYS A 116 -0.59 -12.52 -3.63
CA CYS A 116 -0.34 -12.02 -2.27
C CYS A 116 -1.00 -10.66 -1.96
N GLY A 117 -1.29 -9.85 -2.99
CA GLY A 117 -1.90 -8.54 -2.84
C GLY A 117 -0.98 -7.41 -2.35
N SER A 118 0.30 -7.68 -2.06
CA SER A 118 1.22 -6.72 -1.44
C SER A 118 1.64 -5.54 -2.31
N ASP A 119 1.56 -5.69 -3.63
CA ASP A 119 2.05 -4.74 -4.64
C ASP A 119 0.91 -3.96 -5.30
N ALA A 120 -0.18 -3.74 -4.55
CA ALA A 120 -1.24 -2.85 -4.99
C ALA A 120 -0.80 -1.38 -4.88
N MET A 121 -0.92 -0.64 -5.98
CA MET A 121 -0.53 0.76 -6.08
C MET A 121 -1.48 1.51 -7.00
N PHE A 122 -1.34 2.83 -7.07
CA PHE A 122 -2.08 3.68 -7.98
C PHE A 122 -1.22 4.02 -9.20
N VAL A 123 -1.57 3.42 -10.33
CA VAL A 123 -0.81 3.52 -11.58
C VAL A 123 -1.69 4.17 -12.64
N ASN A 124 -1.22 5.29 -13.20
CA ASN A 124 -1.94 6.05 -14.24
C ASN A 124 -3.43 6.30 -13.92
N GLY A 125 -3.74 6.64 -12.67
CA GLY A 125 -5.11 6.96 -12.26
C GLY A 125 -5.96 5.77 -11.82
N ARG A 126 -5.40 4.56 -11.70
CA ARG A 126 -6.14 3.34 -11.34
C ARG A 126 -5.39 2.48 -10.33
N GLN A 127 -6.12 1.94 -9.34
CA GLN A 127 -5.58 0.92 -8.44
C GLN A 127 -5.33 -0.39 -9.21
N THR A 128 -4.11 -0.89 -9.15
CA THR A 128 -3.72 -2.14 -9.83
C THR A 128 -2.67 -2.89 -9.04
N LEU A 129 -2.44 -4.16 -9.39
CA LEU A 129 -1.28 -4.92 -8.92
C LEU A 129 -0.12 -4.70 -9.91
N CYS A 130 1.01 -4.20 -9.41
CA CYS A 130 2.15 -3.88 -10.26
C CYS A 130 2.73 -5.10 -10.98
N CYS A 131 2.71 -6.29 -10.36
CA CYS A 131 3.20 -7.56 -10.94
C CYS A 131 2.29 -8.17 -12.00
N LYS A 132 1.08 -7.64 -12.18
CA LYS A 132 0.15 -8.07 -13.24
C LYS A 132 0.08 -7.07 -14.39
N THR A 133 0.39 -5.81 -14.11
CA THR A 133 0.20 -4.71 -15.06
C THR A 133 1.42 -4.61 -15.95
N GLN A 134 1.26 -4.82 -17.26
CA GLN A 134 2.36 -4.72 -18.21
C GLN A 134 2.60 -3.26 -18.58
N LEU A 135 3.87 -2.89 -18.78
CA LEU A 135 4.23 -1.51 -19.16
C LEU A 135 3.62 -1.11 -20.50
N ASN A 136 3.59 -2.02 -21.47
CA ASN A 136 3.05 -1.79 -22.82
C ASN A 136 1.53 -1.59 -22.89
N GLU A 137 0.80 -1.76 -21.78
CA GLU A 137 -0.63 -1.48 -21.68
C GLU A 137 -0.90 -0.05 -21.17
N LEU A 138 0.14 0.71 -20.82
CA LEU A 138 0.05 2.00 -20.14
C LEU A 138 0.58 3.14 -21.01
N ASP A 139 -0.06 4.31 -20.88
CA ASP A 139 0.47 5.55 -21.44
C ASP A 139 1.71 6.04 -20.67
N GLU A 140 2.66 6.65 -21.40
CA GLU A 140 3.84 7.28 -20.82
C GLU A 140 3.62 8.79 -20.53
N PRO A 141 4.17 9.34 -19.44
CA PRO A 141 4.93 8.65 -18.40
C PRO A 141 4.05 7.74 -17.52
N VAL A 142 4.58 6.58 -17.16
CA VAL A 142 3.94 5.67 -16.21
C VAL A 142 4.06 6.26 -14.81
N ARG A 143 2.99 6.91 -14.37
CA ARG A 143 2.90 7.57 -13.06
C ARG A 143 2.49 6.56 -12.00
N ILE A 144 3.33 6.39 -10.97
CA ILE A 144 3.16 5.40 -9.91
C ILE A 144 3.11 6.13 -8.57
N GLU A 145 2.02 5.90 -7.84
CA GLU A 145 1.71 6.54 -6.56
C GLU A 145 1.29 5.48 -5.52
N PRO A 146 1.44 5.77 -4.21
CA PRO A 146 0.86 4.94 -3.17
C PRO A 146 -0.67 4.83 -3.32
N LEU A 147 -1.27 3.81 -2.73
CA LEU A 147 -2.73 3.67 -2.72
C LEU A 147 -3.39 4.92 -2.09
N PRO A 148 -4.33 5.60 -2.80
CA PRO A 148 -5.08 6.72 -2.25
C PRO A 148 -5.83 6.37 -0.98
N HIS A 149 -6.10 7.40 -0.18
CA HIS A 149 -6.89 7.35 1.06
C HIS A 149 -6.27 6.48 2.16
N GLN A 150 -4.94 6.31 2.13
CA GLN A 150 -4.16 5.71 3.20
C GLN A 150 -3.02 6.66 3.55
N GLU A 151 -2.56 6.64 4.80
CA GLU A 151 -1.39 7.39 5.20
C GLU A 151 -0.14 6.79 4.56
N VAL A 152 0.72 7.62 3.98
CA VAL A 152 1.97 7.16 3.37
C VAL A 152 3.04 7.06 4.45
N VAL A 153 3.63 5.88 4.61
CA VAL A 153 4.74 5.65 5.54
C VAL A 153 6.05 6.08 4.89
N LYS A 154 6.31 5.60 3.67
CA LYS A 154 7.50 5.93 2.88
C LYS A 154 7.30 5.54 1.42
N ASP A 155 7.63 6.44 0.49
CA ASP A 155 7.51 6.25 -0.95
C ASP A 155 6.14 5.63 -1.33
N LEU A 156 6.11 4.38 -1.81
CA LEU A 156 4.90 3.69 -2.26
C LEU A 156 4.29 2.80 -1.16
N VAL A 157 4.81 2.85 0.06
CA VAL A 157 4.35 2.09 1.21
C VAL A 157 3.34 2.92 2.00
N VAL A 158 2.14 2.38 2.14
CA VAL A 158 1.07 2.96 2.97
C VAL A 158 0.90 2.22 4.29
N ASP A 159 0.32 2.89 5.26
CA ASP A 159 -0.20 2.25 6.46
C ASP A 159 -1.39 1.35 6.09
N MET A 160 -1.48 0.19 6.73
CA MET A 160 -2.53 -0.82 6.48
C MET A 160 -3.24 -1.24 7.77
N GLU A 161 -2.93 -0.62 8.91
CA GLU A 161 -3.48 -0.99 10.22
C GLU A 161 -5.00 -0.86 10.21
N HIS A 162 -5.52 0.29 9.77
CA HIS A 162 -6.96 0.49 9.62
C HIS A 162 -7.62 -0.54 8.70
N PHE A 163 -6.96 -0.92 7.60
CA PHE A 163 -7.48 -1.98 6.72
C PHE A 163 -7.61 -3.31 7.47
N TYR A 164 -6.60 -3.70 8.25
CA TYR A 164 -6.64 -4.94 9.02
C TYR A 164 -7.68 -4.88 10.15
N ASP A 165 -7.81 -3.75 10.84
CA ASP A 165 -8.84 -3.55 11.87
C ASP A 165 -10.25 -3.80 11.32
N GLN A 166 -10.57 -3.26 10.13
CA GLN A 166 -11.87 -3.51 9.51
C GLN A 166 -12.06 -4.98 9.13
N MET A 167 -11.00 -5.66 8.67
CA MET A 167 -11.04 -7.08 8.33
C MET A 167 -11.23 -7.96 9.57
N GLU A 168 -10.68 -7.56 10.72
CA GLU A 168 -10.84 -8.24 12.00
C GLU A 168 -12.22 -7.98 12.63
N ALA A 169 -12.76 -6.76 12.47
CA ALA A 169 -14.06 -6.36 13.00
C ALA A 169 -15.25 -7.21 12.51
N VAL A 170 -15.08 -7.94 11.40
CA VAL A 170 -16.10 -8.85 10.85
C VAL A 170 -15.89 -10.32 11.26
N GLU A 171 -14.97 -10.57 12.19
CA GLU A 171 -14.65 -11.88 12.78
C GLU A 171 -14.45 -12.96 11.70
N PRO A 172 -13.39 -12.85 10.88
CA PRO A 172 -13.27 -13.53 9.58
C PRO A 172 -12.86 -15.02 9.66
N TYR A 173 -13.44 -15.76 10.61
CA TYR A 173 -13.22 -17.18 10.90
C TYR A 173 -14.55 -17.85 11.28
N PHE A 174 -14.69 -19.17 11.12
CA PHE A 174 -15.87 -19.89 11.59
C PHE A 174 -15.94 -19.86 13.11
N GLN A 175 -17.10 -19.50 13.68
CA GLN A 175 -17.31 -19.60 15.12
C GLN A 175 -18.03 -20.92 15.41
N ALA A 176 -17.48 -21.72 16.31
CA ALA A 176 -18.13 -22.93 16.80
C ALA A 176 -18.80 -22.60 18.13
N ILE A 177 -20.12 -22.82 18.24
CA ILE A 177 -20.82 -22.67 19.51
C ILE A 177 -20.49 -23.87 20.40
N ASP A 178 -20.45 -25.08 19.81
CA ASP A 178 -20.06 -26.32 20.46
C ASP A 178 -18.97 -27.04 19.64
N THR A 179 -17.72 -26.99 20.09
CA THR A 179 -16.62 -27.73 19.44
C THR A 179 -16.70 -29.21 19.84
N PRO A 180 -16.86 -30.16 18.90
CA PRO A 180 -16.87 -31.58 19.23
C PRO A 180 -15.52 -32.05 19.80
N GLU A 181 -15.55 -33.13 20.58
CA GLU A 181 -14.33 -33.86 20.96
C GLU A 181 -13.59 -34.34 19.70
N VAL A 182 -12.27 -34.49 19.79
CA VAL A 182 -11.41 -34.84 18.64
C VAL A 182 -11.85 -36.14 17.96
N GLU A 183 -12.42 -37.07 18.74
CA GLU A 183 -12.88 -38.38 18.30
C GLU A 183 -14.15 -38.32 17.43
N ASP A 184 -14.93 -37.23 17.56
CA ASP A 184 -16.20 -36.99 16.87
C ASP A 184 -16.07 -35.94 15.74
N LEU A 185 -14.85 -35.50 15.41
CA LEU A 185 -14.62 -34.54 14.34
C LEU A 185 -14.92 -35.15 12.97
N GLU A 186 -15.89 -34.57 12.27
CA GLU A 186 -16.21 -34.87 10.88
C GLU A 186 -16.15 -33.60 10.00
N GLU A 187 -16.04 -33.78 8.69
CA GLU A 187 -16.15 -32.67 7.74
C GLU A 187 -17.57 -32.08 7.76
N GLN A 188 -17.69 -30.77 7.93
CA GLN A 188 -18.98 -30.07 7.84
C GLN A 188 -19.50 -30.08 6.39
N ARG A 189 -20.75 -30.50 6.21
CA ARG A 189 -21.39 -30.55 4.89
C ARG A 189 -21.66 -29.14 4.35
N GLN A 190 -21.39 -28.96 3.06
CA GLN A 190 -21.75 -27.77 2.30
C GLN A 190 -22.33 -28.20 0.95
N SER A 191 -23.43 -27.60 0.53
CA SER A 191 -24.00 -27.89 -0.80
C SER A 191 -23.11 -27.31 -1.92
N ARG A 192 -23.14 -27.94 -3.10
CA ARG A 192 -22.41 -27.41 -4.28
C ARG A 192 -22.93 -26.02 -4.68
N GLU A 193 -24.23 -25.80 -4.55
CA GLU A 193 -24.87 -24.52 -4.84
C GLU A 193 -24.36 -23.43 -3.89
N ASN A 194 -24.33 -23.69 -2.58
CA ASN A 194 -23.77 -22.75 -1.61
C ASN A 194 -22.29 -22.48 -1.84
N ARG A 195 -21.49 -23.51 -2.14
CA ARG A 195 -20.07 -23.33 -2.44
C ARG A 195 -19.85 -22.42 -3.64
N GLU A 196 -20.64 -22.57 -4.71
CA GLU A 196 -20.57 -21.71 -5.88
C GLU A 196 -21.06 -20.28 -5.58
N LYS A 197 -22.10 -20.11 -4.77
CA LYS A 197 -22.59 -18.80 -4.30
C LYS A 197 -21.48 -17.97 -3.64
N ILE A 198 -20.77 -18.55 -2.67
CA ILE A 198 -19.72 -17.83 -1.92
C ILE A 198 -18.35 -17.86 -2.59
N LYS A 199 -18.18 -18.57 -3.71
CA LYS A 199 -16.87 -18.85 -4.32
C LYS A 199 -16.06 -17.59 -4.63
N MET A 200 -16.71 -16.55 -5.13
CA MET A 200 -16.02 -15.32 -5.50
C MET A 200 -15.57 -14.54 -4.28
N SER A 201 -16.35 -14.49 -3.21
CA SER A 201 -15.95 -13.79 -1.98
C SER A 201 -14.71 -14.42 -1.34
N THR A 202 -14.52 -15.75 -1.48
CA THR A 202 -13.33 -16.46 -0.96
C THR A 202 -12.03 -16.12 -1.69
N ARG A 203 -12.07 -15.39 -2.81
CA ARG A 203 -10.89 -15.08 -3.64
C ARG A 203 -10.20 -13.77 -3.24
N CYS A 204 -10.70 -13.06 -2.24
CA CYS A 204 -10.09 -11.80 -1.79
C CYS A 204 -8.66 -12.05 -1.29
N ILE A 205 -7.71 -11.31 -1.83
CA ILE A 205 -6.27 -11.39 -1.50
C ILE A 205 -5.79 -10.25 -0.59
N TRP A 206 -6.72 -9.47 -0.04
CA TRP A 206 -6.44 -8.43 0.95
C TRP A 206 -5.49 -7.34 0.45
N CYS A 207 -5.59 -6.99 -0.83
CA CYS A 207 -4.74 -5.99 -1.47
C CYS A 207 -5.15 -4.53 -1.25
N ALA A 208 -6.23 -4.27 -0.49
CA ALA A 208 -6.82 -2.96 -0.23
C ALA A 208 -7.21 -2.08 -1.44
N ALA A 209 -7.02 -2.52 -2.70
CA ALA A 209 -7.37 -1.74 -3.90
C ALA A 209 -8.82 -1.20 -3.87
N CYS A 210 -9.77 -2.04 -3.45
CA CYS A 210 -11.18 -1.65 -3.34
C CYS A 210 -11.48 -0.65 -2.22
N MET A 211 -10.72 -0.69 -1.13
CA MET A 211 -10.83 0.28 -0.03
C MET A 211 -10.29 1.62 -0.51
N SER A 212 -9.11 1.61 -1.10
CA SER A 212 -8.46 2.78 -1.69
C SER A 212 -9.33 3.46 -2.76
N SER A 213 -10.05 2.70 -3.59
CA SER A 213 -10.92 3.27 -4.62
C SER A 213 -12.26 3.82 -4.10
N CYS A 214 -12.62 3.58 -2.84
CA CYS A 214 -13.93 3.91 -2.30
C CYS A 214 -13.91 5.27 -1.59
N ASN A 215 -14.58 6.27 -2.17
CA ASN A 215 -14.65 7.62 -1.59
C ASN A 215 -15.38 7.65 -0.23
N ILE A 216 -16.22 6.65 0.06
CA ILE A 216 -16.87 6.53 1.37
C ILE A 216 -15.90 6.02 2.42
N ALA A 217 -15.04 5.05 2.07
CA ALA A 217 -14.00 4.53 2.97
C ALA A 217 -12.87 5.56 3.19
N ALA A 218 -12.73 6.53 2.28
CA ALA A 218 -11.81 7.65 2.42
C ALA A 218 -12.21 8.71 3.47
N GLY A 219 -13.47 8.66 3.93
CA GLY A 219 -14.06 9.67 4.80
C GLY A 219 -13.78 9.40 6.27
N ASP A 220 -14.85 9.30 7.05
CA ASP A 220 -14.77 8.94 8.46
C ASP A 220 -14.42 7.45 8.57
N ASN A 221 -13.30 7.14 9.24
CA ASN A 221 -12.66 5.81 9.37
C ASN A 221 -13.49 4.78 10.17
N GLN A 222 -14.81 4.89 10.11
CA GLN A 222 -15.74 4.00 10.80
C GLN A 222 -16.38 3.00 9.83
N TYR A 223 -16.45 3.32 8.53
CA TYR A 223 -17.04 2.42 7.55
C TYR A 223 -16.22 1.13 7.40
N LEU A 224 -16.86 -0.04 7.57
CA LEU A 224 -16.24 -1.36 7.36
C LEU A 224 -15.52 -1.48 6.01
N GLY A 225 -16.13 -0.88 4.97
CA GLY A 225 -15.56 -0.87 3.64
C GLY A 225 -15.76 -2.17 2.84
N PRO A 226 -15.51 -2.12 1.52
CA PRO A 226 -15.84 -3.21 0.61
C PRO A 226 -15.11 -4.53 0.90
N ALA A 227 -13.84 -4.47 1.33
CA ALA A 227 -13.05 -5.68 1.57
C ALA A 227 -13.58 -6.48 2.76
N ALA A 228 -13.80 -5.80 3.90
CA ALA A 228 -14.31 -6.42 5.12
C ALA A 228 -15.73 -6.94 4.93
N ILE A 229 -16.61 -6.15 4.31
CA ILE A 229 -17.99 -6.58 4.04
C ILE A 229 -18.02 -7.80 3.12
N ASN A 230 -17.15 -7.87 2.11
CA ASN A 230 -17.02 -9.07 1.28
C ASN A 230 -16.50 -10.28 2.06
N LYS A 231 -15.57 -10.07 3.00
CA LYS A 231 -15.10 -11.13 3.88
C LYS A 231 -16.21 -11.61 4.81
N ALA A 232 -17.05 -10.72 5.32
CA ALA A 232 -18.21 -11.06 6.11
C ALA A 232 -19.27 -11.81 5.29
N TYR A 233 -19.53 -11.39 4.05
CA TYR A 233 -20.42 -12.08 3.10
C TYR A 233 -20.05 -13.56 2.96
N ARG A 234 -18.74 -13.86 2.87
CA ARG A 234 -18.24 -15.24 2.80
C ARG A 234 -18.68 -16.12 3.97
N PHE A 235 -18.88 -15.57 5.16
CA PHE A 235 -19.28 -16.33 6.35
C PHE A 235 -20.80 -16.27 6.56
N ALA A 236 -21.40 -15.07 6.48
CA ALA A 236 -22.84 -14.89 6.63
C ALA A 236 -23.66 -15.71 5.62
N MET A 237 -23.10 -15.97 4.43
CA MET A 237 -23.75 -16.76 3.39
C MET A 237 -23.28 -18.22 3.32
N ASP A 238 -22.39 -18.68 4.20
CA ASP A 238 -21.91 -20.07 4.22
C ASP A 238 -22.88 -20.95 5.01
N GLU A 239 -23.33 -22.06 4.41
CA GLU A 239 -24.25 -23.02 5.07
C GLU A 239 -23.65 -23.66 6.32
N ARG A 240 -22.32 -23.68 6.43
CA ARG A 240 -21.60 -24.27 7.56
C ARG A 240 -21.60 -23.41 8.82
N GLU A 241 -21.91 -22.12 8.69
CA GLU A 241 -22.05 -21.26 9.86
C GLU A 241 -23.38 -21.57 10.56
N GLU A 242 -23.37 -21.64 11.89
CA GLU A 242 -24.58 -21.82 12.69
C GLU A 242 -25.49 -20.60 12.62
N ASP A 243 -26.80 -20.79 12.74
CA ASP A 243 -27.78 -19.72 12.51
C ASP A 243 -27.67 -18.57 13.54
N GLU A 244 -27.37 -18.87 14.80
CA GLU A 244 -27.13 -17.85 15.84
C GLU A 244 -25.90 -16.98 15.51
N VAL A 245 -24.84 -17.59 14.98
CA VAL A 245 -23.63 -16.86 14.55
C VAL A 245 -23.91 -16.04 13.30
N LYS A 246 -24.69 -16.56 12.34
CA LYS A 246 -25.12 -15.78 11.17
C LYS A 246 -25.90 -14.54 11.60
N GLU A 247 -26.83 -14.67 12.55
CA GLU A 247 -27.57 -13.53 13.09
C GLU A 247 -26.64 -12.51 13.74
N HIS A 248 -25.68 -12.95 14.54
CA HIS A 248 -24.66 -12.05 15.11
C HIS A 248 -23.90 -11.27 14.03
N ARG A 249 -23.40 -11.96 12.99
CA ARG A 249 -22.70 -11.32 11.86
C ARG A 249 -23.59 -10.33 11.11
N MET A 250 -24.85 -10.68 10.90
CA MET A 250 -25.80 -9.78 10.22
C MET A 250 -26.07 -8.53 11.05
N ASN A 251 -26.11 -8.62 12.37
CA ASN A 251 -26.21 -7.45 13.26
C ASN A 251 -24.99 -6.52 13.13
N VAL A 252 -23.77 -7.07 13.13
CA VAL A 252 -22.54 -6.28 12.88
C VAL A 252 -22.60 -5.61 11.50
N LEU A 253 -23.05 -6.33 10.47
CA LEU A 253 -23.13 -5.80 9.11
C LEU A 253 -24.25 -4.78 8.93
N ALA A 254 -25.35 -4.89 9.68
CA ALA A 254 -26.49 -3.99 9.61
C ALA A 254 -26.33 -2.74 10.50
N ASP A 255 -25.22 -2.61 11.22
CA ASP A 255 -24.89 -1.39 11.96
C ASP A 255 -24.78 -0.15 11.04
N GLU A 256 -24.90 1.05 11.62
CA GLU A 256 -24.81 2.33 10.91
C GLU A 256 -23.54 2.42 10.04
N HIS A 257 -22.43 1.84 10.50
CA HIS A 257 -21.16 1.85 9.78
C HIS A 257 -20.87 0.58 8.97
N GLY A 258 -21.84 -0.33 8.89
CA GLY A 258 -21.78 -1.53 8.07
C GLY A 258 -22.24 -1.29 6.64
N VAL A 259 -23.14 -2.13 6.14
CA VAL A 259 -23.58 -2.12 4.73
C VAL A 259 -24.22 -0.80 4.30
N TRP A 260 -24.83 -0.05 5.23
CA TRP A 260 -25.63 1.14 4.92
C TRP A 260 -24.81 2.32 4.40
N ARG A 261 -23.53 2.42 4.75
CA ARG A 261 -22.64 3.48 4.24
C ARG A 261 -22.34 3.32 2.74
N CYS A 262 -22.46 2.12 2.19
CA CYS A 262 -22.21 1.89 0.76
C CYS A 262 -23.18 2.68 -0.12
N GLN A 263 -22.65 3.60 -0.92
CA GLN A 263 -23.38 4.43 -1.89
C GLN A 263 -23.38 3.87 -3.32
N THR A 264 -23.06 2.58 -3.49
CA THR A 264 -23.12 1.89 -4.81
C THR A 264 -22.37 2.62 -5.93
N GLN A 265 -21.14 3.07 -5.65
CA GLN A 265 -20.30 3.75 -6.64
C GLN A 265 -19.61 2.80 -7.63
N PHE A 266 -19.66 1.48 -7.38
CA PHE A 266 -19.05 0.40 -8.18
C PHE A 266 -17.51 0.43 -8.31
N SER A 267 -16.83 1.50 -7.90
CA SER A 267 -15.36 1.62 -8.01
C SER A 267 -14.62 0.43 -7.40
N CYS A 268 -15.10 -0.09 -6.27
CA CYS A 268 -14.52 -1.25 -5.61
C CYS A 268 -14.53 -2.50 -6.48
N THR A 269 -15.65 -2.79 -7.16
CA THR A 269 -15.78 -3.92 -8.09
C THR A 269 -14.86 -3.73 -9.29
N GLU A 270 -14.85 -2.51 -9.86
CA GLU A 270 -14.07 -2.18 -11.05
C GLU A 270 -12.57 -2.39 -10.86
N VAL A 271 -12.02 -2.05 -9.69
CA VAL A 271 -10.58 -2.16 -9.42
C VAL A 271 -10.16 -3.52 -8.85
N CYS A 272 -11.10 -4.42 -8.56
CA CYS A 272 -10.77 -5.69 -7.92
C CYS A 272 -9.93 -6.57 -8.87
N PRO A 273 -8.66 -6.88 -8.56
CA PRO A 273 -7.80 -7.64 -9.48
C PRO A 273 -8.19 -9.13 -9.58
N LYS A 274 -9.16 -9.57 -8.77
CA LYS A 274 -9.71 -10.93 -8.70
C LYS A 274 -11.16 -11.01 -9.18
N ASP A 275 -11.67 -9.93 -9.76
CA ASP A 275 -13.01 -9.85 -10.38
C ASP A 275 -14.14 -10.20 -9.40
N ILE A 276 -13.97 -9.86 -8.12
CA ILE A 276 -14.98 -10.12 -7.08
C ILE A 276 -16.12 -9.12 -7.26
N PRO A 277 -17.39 -9.55 -7.34
CA PRO A 277 -18.53 -8.66 -7.50
C PRO A 277 -18.91 -8.02 -6.15
N LEU A 278 -18.00 -7.20 -5.60
CA LEU A 278 -18.08 -6.62 -4.26
C LEU A 278 -19.38 -5.86 -4.04
N THR A 279 -19.77 -5.03 -5.01
CA THR A 279 -21.03 -4.26 -4.92
C THR A 279 -22.24 -5.17 -4.84
N GLU A 280 -22.28 -6.28 -5.59
CA GLU A 280 -23.40 -7.23 -5.56
C GLU A 280 -23.50 -7.94 -4.21
N HIS A 281 -22.37 -8.37 -3.65
CA HIS A 281 -22.32 -8.97 -2.31
C HIS A 281 -22.86 -8.00 -1.24
N ILE A 282 -22.46 -6.72 -1.30
CA ILE A 282 -22.97 -5.69 -0.37
C ILE A 282 -24.48 -5.50 -0.56
N GLN A 283 -24.98 -5.48 -1.80
CA GLN A 283 -26.42 -5.35 -2.09
C GLN A 283 -27.23 -6.57 -1.62
N GLU A 284 -26.67 -7.77 -1.68
CA GLU A 284 -27.30 -8.95 -1.13
C GLU A 284 -27.40 -8.88 0.39
N LEU A 285 -26.34 -8.47 1.09
CA LEU A 285 -26.38 -8.29 2.55
C LEU A 285 -27.38 -7.22 2.96
N LYS A 286 -27.48 -6.11 2.23
CA LYS A 286 -28.55 -5.11 2.46
C LYS A 286 -29.94 -5.74 2.36
N ARG A 287 -30.18 -6.58 1.35
CA ARG A 287 -31.47 -7.27 1.17
C ARG A 287 -31.77 -8.24 2.31
N GLU A 288 -30.77 -9.01 2.76
CA GLU A 288 -30.96 -9.93 3.91
C GLU A 288 -31.20 -9.16 5.21
N ALA A 289 -30.48 -8.08 5.48
CA ALA A 289 -30.69 -7.23 6.65
C ALA A 289 -32.12 -6.63 6.68
N VAL A 290 -32.65 -6.19 5.52
CA VAL A 290 -34.06 -5.76 5.42
C VAL A 290 -35.02 -6.92 5.70
N LYS A 291 -34.79 -8.11 5.16
CA LYS A 291 -35.67 -9.26 5.42
C LYS A 291 -35.70 -9.64 6.90
N GLU A 292 -34.56 -9.59 7.58
CA GLU A 292 -34.48 -9.88 9.02
C GLU A 292 -35.24 -8.86 9.85
N SER A 293 -35.02 -7.56 9.61
CA SER A 293 -35.78 -6.50 10.30
C SER A 293 -37.30 -6.59 10.09
N LEU A 294 -37.76 -7.09 8.94
CA LEU A 294 -39.17 -7.30 8.66
C LEU A 294 -39.78 -8.55 9.31
N LYS A 295 -38.99 -9.57 9.68
CA LYS A 295 -39.51 -10.78 10.36
C LYS A 295 -39.97 -10.49 11.80
N PHE A 296 -39.48 -9.40 12.38
CA PHE A 296 -39.78 -8.96 13.76
C PHE A 296 -40.89 -7.89 13.83
N TRP A 297 -41.50 -7.53 12.70
CA TRP A 297 -42.70 -6.68 12.58
C TRP A 297 -43.93 -7.51 12.21
#